data_AF-A0A425CNI1-F1
#
_entry.id   AF-A0A425CNI1-F1
#
_cell.length_a   1.000
_cell.length_b   1.000
_cell.length_c   1.000
_cell.angle_alpha   90.00
_cell.angle_beta   90.00
_cell.angle_gamma   90.00
#
_symmetry.space_group_name_H-M   'P 1'
#
loop_
_entity.id
_entity.type
_entity.pdbx_description
1 polymer ?
#
loop_
_entity_poly.entity_id
_entity_poly.type
_entity_poly.pdbx_seq_one_letter_code
_entity_poly.pdbx_strand_id
1 'polypeptide(L)'
;MTFIASISAVIAAFTLTVSADGTQSQPWGYRIDPSMVHYSNWANTWSACGNDRQSPINIVSTSKPCDGENFSLTFSGQCTQYNLAEPHEPLEADIVGGEASLIL
;
A
#
# COMPACT_ATOMS: atom_id res chain seq x y z
N MET A 1 -29.74 -20.36 -39.82
CA MET A 1 -29.48 -19.14 -39.04
C MET A 1 -28.46 -19.49 -37.98
N THR A 2 -27.22 -19.01 -38.11
CA THR A 2 -26.14 -19.21 -37.15
C THR A 2 -26.12 -18.00 -36.20
N PHE A 3 -26.39 -18.23 -34.92
CA PHE A 3 -26.28 -17.21 -33.87
C PHE A 3 -24.87 -17.24 -33.30
N ILE A 4 -24.10 -16.16 -33.48
CA ILE A 4 -22.82 -15.96 -32.82
C ILE A 4 -23.11 -15.25 -31.50
N ALA A 5 -22.97 -15.97 -30.38
CA ALA A 5 -23.09 -15.40 -29.05
C ALA A 5 -21.76 -14.72 -28.66
N SER A 6 -21.78 -13.40 -28.59
CA SER A 6 -20.69 -12.60 -28.04
C SER A 6 -20.72 -12.65 -26.51
N ILE A 7 -19.76 -13.34 -25.91
CA ILE A 7 -19.57 -13.38 -24.44
C ILE A 7 -18.76 -12.14 -24.07
N SER A 8 -19.40 -11.17 -23.43
CA SER A 8 -18.73 -9.99 -22.88
C SER A 8 -18.03 -10.38 -21.57
N ALA A 9 -16.70 -10.34 -21.54
CA ALA A 9 -15.91 -10.58 -20.33
C ALA A 9 -15.84 -9.29 -19.52
N VAL A 10 -16.57 -9.24 -18.41
CA VAL A 10 -16.49 -8.13 -17.45
C VAL A 10 -15.23 -8.35 -16.60
N ILE A 11 -14.18 -7.56 -16.83
CA ILE A 11 -13.01 -7.50 -15.97
C ILE A 11 -13.42 -6.74 -14.71
N ALA A 12 -13.61 -7.45 -13.60
CA ALA A 12 -13.82 -6.84 -12.31
C ALA A 12 -12.50 -6.19 -11.83
N ALA A 13 -12.41 -4.86 -11.90
CA ALA A 13 -11.35 -4.11 -11.25
C ALA A 13 -11.56 -4.20 -9.73
N PHE A 14 -10.81 -5.07 -9.06
CA PHE A 14 -10.78 -5.10 -7.60
C PHE A 14 -9.95 -3.90 -7.12
N THR A 15 -10.61 -2.82 -6.70
CA THR A 15 -9.96 -1.76 -5.94
C THR A 15 -9.67 -2.29 -4.54
N LEU A 16 -8.41 -2.62 -4.26
CA LEU A 16 -7.94 -2.94 -2.92
C LEU A 16 -7.97 -1.67 -2.08
N THR A 17 -9.09 -1.41 -1.40
CA THR A 17 -9.16 -0.35 -0.39
C THR A 17 -8.52 -0.86 0.89
N VAL A 18 -7.32 -0.37 1.19
CA VAL A 18 -6.72 -0.47 2.53
C VAL A 18 -7.40 0.58 3.39
N SER A 19 -8.37 0.15 4.19
CA SER A 19 -8.99 0.99 5.22
C SER A 19 -8.23 0.78 6.53
N ALA A 20 -7.74 1.85 7.14
CA ALA A 20 -7.38 1.78 8.56
C ALA A 20 -8.67 1.54 9.36
N ASP A 21 -8.68 0.54 10.24
CA ASP A 21 -9.81 0.30 11.13
C ASP A 21 -9.97 1.53 12.05
N GLY A 22 -11.11 2.21 11.94
CA GLY A 22 -11.40 3.50 12.61
C GLY A 22 -11.78 3.35 14.09
N THR A 23 -11.51 2.20 14.71
CA THR A 23 -11.54 2.10 16.15
C THR A 23 -10.46 3.03 16.72
N GLN A 24 -10.75 3.76 17.80
CA GLN A 24 -9.76 4.64 18.47
C GLN A 24 -8.60 3.78 18.99
N SER A 25 -7.67 3.48 18.09
CA SER A 25 -6.52 2.65 18.33
C SER A 25 -5.59 3.39 19.28
N GLN A 26 -4.93 2.64 20.17
CA GLN A 26 -3.94 3.22 21.07
C GLN A 26 -2.94 4.07 20.27
N PRO A 27 -2.59 5.30 20.73
CA PRO A 27 -1.58 6.11 20.05
C PRO A 27 -0.30 5.30 19.87
N TRP A 28 0.31 5.39 18.70
CA TRP A 28 1.53 4.68 18.35
C TRP A 28 2.51 5.64 17.70
N GLY A 29 3.79 5.31 17.75
CA GLY A 29 4.81 6.15 17.14
C GLY A 29 6.19 5.54 17.17
N TYR A 30 7.08 6.15 16.38
CA TYR A 30 8.51 5.80 16.35
C TYR A 30 9.32 6.53 17.43
N ARG A 31 8.76 7.61 17.99
CA ARG A 31 9.40 8.41 19.04
C ARG A 31 9.24 7.71 20.39
N ILE A 32 10.24 7.88 21.26
CA ILE A 32 10.15 7.42 22.65
C ILE A 32 9.23 8.39 23.40
N ASP A 33 7.95 8.02 23.51
CA ASP A 33 6.92 8.78 24.20
C ASP A 33 6.11 7.82 25.10
N PRO A 34 6.03 8.05 26.42
CA PRO A 34 5.26 7.21 27.33
C PRO A 34 3.76 7.12 27.01
N SER A 35 3.21 8.06 26.24
CA SER A 35 1.81 8.09 25.82
C SER A 35 1.52 7.25 24.57
N MET A 36 2.56 6.70 23.92
CA MET A 36 2.46 5.96 22.67
C MET A 36 3.02 4.54 22.78
N VAL A 37 2.44 3.61 22.01
CA VAL A 37 3.02 2.29 21.81
C VAL A 37 4.24 2.44 20.88
N HIS A 38 5.42 2.20 21.45
CA HIS A 38 6.69 2.19 20.72
C HIS A 38 6.75 1.02 19.71
N TYR A 39 7.41 1.23 18.56
CA TYR A 39 7.46 0.25 17.46
C TYR A 39 7.93 -1.15 17.88
N SER A 40 8.81 -1.25 18.87
CA SER A 40 9.28 -2.53 19.42
C SER A 40 8.17 -3.37 20.06
N ASN A 41 7.02 -2.77 20.38
CA ASN A 41 5.88 -3.42 21.03
C ASN A 41 4.67 -3.57 20.11
N TRP A 42 4.72 -3.12 18.85
CA TRP A 42 3.57 -3.20 17.95
C TRP A 42 3.09 -4.63 17.73
N ALA A 43 4.00 -5.61 17.66
CA ALA A 43 3.64 -7.02 17.53
C ALA A 43 2.81 -7.57 18.70
N ASN A 44 2.93 -6.98 19.89
CA ASN A 44 2.13 -7.37 21.06
C ASN A 44 0.73 -6.74 21.04
N THR A 45 0.58 -5.58 20.42
CA THR A 45 -0.69 -4.83 20.35
C THR A 45 -1.50 -5.18 19.10
N TRP A 46 -0.84 -5.33 17.95
CA TRP A 46 -1.45 -5.65 16.66
C TRP A 46 -0.76 -6.87 16.05
N SER A 47 -1.49 -7.99 16.00
CA SER A 47 -0.96 -9.27 15.50
C SER A 47 -0.40 -9.18 14.08
N ALA A 48 -0.97 -8.29 13.26
CA ALA A 48 -0.50 -8.02 11.90
C ALA A 48 0.99 -7.62 11.85
N CYS A 49 1.48 -6.90 12.86
CA CYS A 49 2.85 -6.38 12.95
C CYS A 49 3.89 -7.44 13.38
N GLY A 50 3.45 -8.58 13.91
CA GLY A 50 4.33 -9.65 14.41
C GLY A 50 4.51 -10.83 13.47
N ASN A 51 3.99 -10.75 12.24
CA ASN A 51 4.01 -11.86 11.27
C ASN A 51 5.33 -11.94 10.49
N ASP A 52 5.51 -13.00 9.70
CA ASP A 52 6.76 -13.26 8.97
C ASP A 52 6.95 -12.43 7.69
N ARG A 53 5.88 -11.81 7.17
CA ARG A 53 5.87 -11.08 5.88
C ARG A 53 5.69 -9.58 6.07
N GLN A 54 6.57 -8.97 6.85
CA GLN A 54 6.53 -7.54 7.17
C GLN A 54 7.47 -6.74 6.26
N SER A 55 7.14 -5.46 6.11
CA SER A 55 8.01 -4.43 5.53
C SER A 55 8.42 -3.43 6.62
N PRO A 56 9.57 -2.74 6.51
CA PRO A 56 10.60 -2.88 5.46
C PRO A 56 11.50 -4.12 5.67
N ILE A 57 12.17 -4.55 4.59
CA ILE A 57 13.20 -5.60 4.63
C ILE A 57 14.57 -5.06 4.20
N ASN A 58 15.63 -5.76 4.61
CA ASN A 58 16.96 -5.52 4.05
C ASN A 58 17.07 -6.22 2.68
N ILE A 59 17.10 -5.44 1.59
CA ILE A 59 17.28 -5.98 0.25
C ILE A 59 18.76 -6.31 0.04
N VAL A 60 19.10 -7.61 0.05
CA VAL A 60 20.46 -8.10 -0.20
C VAL A 60 20.65 -8.42 -1.69
N SER A 61 21.62 -7.80 -2.35
CA SER A 61 21.87 -7.96 -3.79
C SER A 61 22.48 -9.32 -4.18
N THR A 62 22.86 -10.15 -3.19
CA THR A 62 23.56 -11.42 -3.39
C THR A 62 22.64 -12.62 -3.50
N SER A 63 21.35 -12.49 -3.18
CA SER A 63 20.39 -13.54 -3.49
C SER A 63 20.18 -13.54 -5.00
N LYS A 64 20.41 -14.69 -5.65
CA LYS A 64 19.98 -14.89 -7.04
C LYS A 64 18.53 -14.41 -7.15
N PRO A 65 18.18 -13.61 -8.18
CA PRO A 65 16.79 -13.22 -8.39
C PRO A 65 15.94 -14.48 -8.35
N CYS A 66 14.81 -14.43 -7.63
CA CYS A 66 13.83 -15.52 -7.63
C CYS A 66 13.48 -15.88 -9.08
N ASP A 67 13.12 -17.13 -9.35
CA ASP A 67 12.68 -17.61 -10.68
C ASP A 67 11.32 -17.02 -11.14
N GLY A 68 10.93 -15.87 -10.59
CA GLY A 68 9.72 -15.14 -10.94
C GLY A 68 9.89 -14.34 -12.22
N GLU A 69 8.82 -14.27 -13.00
CA GLU A 69 8.76 -13.41 -14.17
C GLU A 69 8.76 -11.94 -13.74
N ASN A 70 9.64 -11.14 -14.36
CA ASN A 70 9.67 -9.69 -14.13
C ASN A 70 8.64 -9.03 -15.05
N PHE A 71 7.58 -8.49 -14.45
CA PHE A 71 6.62 -7.66 -15.17
C PHE A 71 7.03 -6.19 -15.11
N SER A 72 7.09 -5.54 -16.27
CA SER A 72 7.42 -4.12 -16.34
C SER A 72 6.20 -3.30 -15.94
N LEU A 73 6.28 -2.60 -14.82
CA LEU A 73 5.23 -1.67 -14.41
C LEU A 73 5.31 -0.38 -15.22
N THR A 74 4.21 0.01 -15.84
CA THR A 74 4.08 1.28 -16.56
C THR A 74 3.28 2.26 -15.72
N PHE A 75 3.89 3.40 -15.40
CA PHE A 75 3.20 4.52 -14.78
C PHE A 75 2.57 5.42 -15.85
N SER A 76 1.29 5.74 -15.69
CA SER A 76 0.58 6.63 -16.61
C SER A 76 -0.31 7.61 -15.86
N GLY A 77 -0.69 8.71 -16.51
CA GLY A 77 -1.53 9.75 -15.92
C GLY A 77 -0.78 11.05 -15.60
N GLN A 78 -1.46 11.95 -14.88
CA GLN A 78 -0.92 13.26 -14.51
C GLN A 78 -1.35 13.58 -13.07
N CYS A 79 -0.38 13.78 -12.19
CA CYS A 79 -0.58 14.27 -10.82
C CYS A 79 0.26 15.54 -10.67
N THR A 80 -0.35 16.69 -10.92
CA THR A 80 0.35 17.99 -10.95
C THR A 80 0.14 18.82 -9.70
N GLN A 81 -0.80 18.41 -8.85
CA GLN A 81 -1.18 19.12 -7.63
C GLN A 81 -1.24 18.13 -6.46
N TYR A 82 -0.71 18.58 -5.32
CA TYR A 82 -0.66 17.79 -4.10
C TYR A 82 -1.08 18.66 -2.91
N ASN A 83 -1.91 18.10 -2.04
CA ASN A 83 -2.15 18.65 -0.71
C ASN A 83 -1.09 18.06 0.22
N LEU A 84 -0.33 18.94 0.87
CA LEU A 84 0.58 18.53 1.92
C LEU A 84 -0.14 18.67 3.25
N ALA A 85 -0.42 17.55 3.90
CA ALA A 85 -0.91 17.55 5.26
C ALA A 85 0.28 17.37 6.20
N GLU A 86 0.48 18.34 7.09
CA GLU A 86 1.55 18.28 8.09
C GLU A 86 0.96 18.40 9.51
N PRO A 87 0.34 17.34 10.08
CA PRO A 87 0.06 17.32 11.51
C PRO A 87 0.97 16.36 12.29
N HIS A 88 1.66 15.41 11.64
CA HIS A 88 2.52 14.40 12.30
C HIS A 88 3.38 13.64 11.26
N GLU A 89 4.51 13.05 11.68
CA GLU A 89 5.33 12.19 10.82
C GLU A 89 4.56 10.91 10.43
N PRO A 90 4.66 10.44 9.17
CA PRO A 90 5.41 11.04 8.07
C PRO A 90 4.66 12.21 7.40
N LEU A 91 5.41 13.12 6.76
CA LEU A 91 4.82 14.13 5.88
C LEU A 91 4.03 13.41 4.77
N GLU A 92 2.73 13.70 4.69
CA GLU A 92 1.83 13.09 3.73
C GLU A 92 1.53 14.05 2.58
N ALA A 93 1.57 13.53 1.36
CA ALA A 93 1.26 14.26 0.14
C ALA A 93 0.13 13.53 -0.60
N ASP A 94 -1.05 14.11 -0.55
CA ASP A 94 -2.23 13.59 -1.24
C ASP A 94 -2.35 14.19 -2.63
N ILE A 95 -2.60 13.36 -3.64
CA ILE A 95 -2.86 13.83 -5.01
C ILE A 95 -4.20 14.58 -5.01
N VAL A 96 -4.20 15.79 -5.57
CA VAL A 96 -5.40 16.63 -5.68
C VAL A 96 -5.73 16.83 -7.15
N GLY A 97 -6.68 16.05 -7.65
CA GLY A 97 -7.05 16.10 -9.06
C GLY A 97 -6.03 15.45 -9.97
N GLY A 98 -6.52 15.01 -11.13
CA GLY A 98 -5.79 14.09 -11.99
C GLY A 98 -5.91 12.63 -11.52
N GLU A 99 -5.52 11.72 -12.38
CA GLU A 99 -5.55 10.27 -12.14
C GLU A 99 -4.16 9.74 -12.52
N ALA A 100 -3.56 8.96 -11.62
CA ALA A 100 -2.38 8.17 -11.91
C ALA A 100 -2.76 6.69 -11.84
N SER A 101 -2.26 5.92 -12.80
CA SER A 101 -2.47 4.48 -12.83
C SER A 101 -1.16 3.75 -13.01
N LEU A 102 -1.10 2.58 -12.38
CA LEU A 102 -0.05 1.59 -12.56
C LEU A 102 -0.63 0.46 -13.41
N ILE A 103 -0.03 0.20 -14.56
CA ILE A 103 -0.45 -0.85 -15.49
C ILE A 103 0.67 -1.88 -15.58
N LEU A 104 0.28 -3.16 -15.54
CA LEU A 104 1.17 -4.33 -15.57
C LEU A 104 1.39 -4.83 -17.01
#